data_AF-A0A951V7R8-F1
#
_entry.id   AF-A0A951V7R8-F1
#
_cell.length_a   1.000
_cell.length_b   1.000
_cell.length_c   1.000
_cell.angle_alpha   90.00
_cell.angle_beta   90.00
_cell.angle_gamma   90.00
#
_symmetry.space_group_name_H-M   'P 1'
#
loop_
_entity.id
_entity.type
_entity.pdbx_description
1 polymer ?
#
loop_
_entity_poly.entity_id
_entity_poly.type
_entity_poly.pdbx_seq_one_letter_code
_entity_poly.pdbx_strand_id
1 'polypeptide(L)'
;MMVAALVLISCGPSKEEKAKMEKLKQVKESVMADLEKVNDDIKERIAYLETEIDEATGEVKTELEEAKKVLIEQQNLVVKEINEIRDCCIEEWDDRINQTSETIRQIRAKTNETSKKVRELLDD
;
A
#
# COMPACT_ATOMS: atom_id res chain seq x y z
N MET A 1 59.73 8.27 18.13
CA MET A 1 58.41 8.60 18.72
C MET A 1 57.79 9.66 17.81
N MET A 2 56.96 9.27 16.84
CA MET A 2 56.06 10.20 16.15
C MET A 2 54.71 9.50 16.05
N VAL A 3 53.75 10.14 16.70
CA VAL A 3 52.39 9.70 16.94
C VAL A 3 51.60 9.80 15.64
N ALA A 4 50.73 8.82 15.47
CA ALA A 4 49.74 8.70 14.41
C ALA A 4 48.85 9.94 14.26
N ALA A 5 48.53 10.29 13.01
CA ALA A 5 47.36 11.10 12.68
C ALA A 5 46.29 10.14 12.11
N LEU A 6 45.49 9.56 13.00
CA LEU A 6 44.19 8.99 12.65
C LEU A 6 43.26 10.15 12.34
N VAL A 7 43.11 10.48 11.05
CA VAL A 7 42.06 11.38 10.59
C VAL A 7 40.75 10.62 10.72
N LEU A 8 40.06 10.83 11.85
CA LEU A 8 38.67 10.44 12.03
C LEU A 8 37.82 11.33 11.11
N ILE A 9 37.71 10.95 9.84
CA ILE A 9 36.67 11.46 8.96
C ILE A 9 35.36 10.88 9.49
N SER A 10 34.72 11.68 10.33
CA SER A 10 33.31 11.61 10.64
C SER A 10 32.52 11.55 9.33
N CYS A 11 32.09 10.34 8.93
CA CYS A 11 31.07 10.12 7.92
C CYS A 11 29.71 10.55 8.50
N GLY A 12 29.50 11.87 8.60
CA GLY A 12 28.16 12.44 8.75
C GLY A 12 27.65 12.88 7.38
N PRO A 13 26.37 12.64 7.04
CA PRO A 13 25.82 13.09 5.76
C PRO A 13 25.96 14.61 5.64
N SER A 14 26.37 15.05 4.45
CA SER A 14 26.49 16.45 4.07
C SER A 14 25.16 17.20 4.27
N LYS A 15 25.21 18.53 4.36
CA LYS A 15 23.97 19.35 4.47
C LYS A 15 23.00 19.09 3.31
N GLU A 16 23.53 18.80 2.12
CA GLU A 16 22.75 18.46 0.94
C GLU A 16 22.07 17.09 1.08
N GLU A 17 22.80 16.07 1.55
CA GLU A 17 22.23 14.74 1.80
C GLU A 17 21.15 14.77 2.88
N LYS A 18 21.37 15.53 3.96
CA LYS A 18 20.36 15.74 5.00
C LYS A 18 19.07 16.36 4.44
N ALA A 19 19.19 17.36 3.57
CA ALA A 19 18.03 17.99 2.94
C ALA A 19 17.29 17.04 1.98
N LYS A 20 18.03 16.17 1.26
CA LYS A 20 17.43 15.13 0.40
C LYS A 20 16.70 14.07 1.21
N MET A 21 17.30 13.60 2.31
CA MET A 21 16.68 12.64 3.22
C MET A 21 15.40 13.18 3.85
N GLU A 22 15.40 14.45 4.28
CA GLU A 22 14.21 15.08 4.85
C GLU A 22 13.07 15.20 3.82
N LYS A 23 13.40 15.61 2.58
CA LYS A 23 12.41 15.65 1.49
C LYS A 23 11.86 14.26 1.19
N LEU A 24 12.72 13.25 1.10
CA LEU A 24 12.29 11.88 0.87
C LEU A 24 11.34 11.40 1.97
N LYS A 25 11.63 11.71 3.22
CA LYS A 25 10.76 11.37 4.35
C LYS A 25 9.36 11.98 4.20
N GLN A 26 9.28 13.27 3.86
CA GLN A 26 7.99 13.95 3.65
C GLN A 26 7.20 13.34 2.49
N VAL A 27 7.88 13.00 1.40
CA VAL A 27 7.23 12.36 0.24
C VAL A 27 6.75 10.95 0.60
N LYS A 28 7.57 10.15 1.29
CA LYS A 28 7.16 8.82 1.81
C LYS A 28 5.92 8.91 2.67
N GLU A 29 5.88 9.85 3.62
CA GLU A 29 4.72 10.08 4.49
C GLU A 29 3.47 10.42 3.68
N SER A 30 3.57 11.28 2.68
CA SER A 30 2.45 11.62 1.80
C SER A 30 1.96 10.40 0.99
N VAL A 31 2.88 9.63 0.42
CA VAL A 31 2.53 8.44 -0.37
C VAL A 31 1.88 7.38 0.52
N MET A 32 2.44 7.11 1.70
CA MET A 32 1.86 6.17 2.66
C MET A 32 0.45 6.60 3.08
N ALA A 33 0.22 7.89 3.34
CA ALA A 33 -1.11 8.40 3.68
C ALA A 33 -2.13 8.19 2.55
N ASP A 34 -1.71 8.31 1.29
CA ASP A 34 -2.59 8.03 0.15
C ASP A 34 -2.86 6.53 -0.02
N LEU A 35 -1.88 5.67 0.26
CA LEU A 35 -2.06 4.22 0.30
C LEU A 35 -3.00 3.79 1.45
N GLU A 36 -2.89 4.43 2.62
CA GLU A 36 -3.77 4.18 3.76
C GLU A 36 -5.23 4.47 3.42
N LYS A 37 -5.52 5.56 2.68
CA LYS A 37 -6.88 5.82 2.18
C LYS A 37 -7.41 4.70 1.28
N VAL A 38 -6.54 4.13 0.42
CA VAL A 38 -6.94 2.99 -0.43
C VAL A 38 -7.20 1.74 0.43
N ASN A 39 -6.36 1.49 1.44
CA ASN A 39 -6.57 0.39 2.39
C ASN A 39 -7.90 0.52 3.13
N ASP A 40 -8.24 1.74 3.57
CA ASP A 40 -9.47 1.98 4.31
C ASP A 40 -10.73 1.85 3.42
N ASP A 41 -10.70 2.34 2.17
CA ASP A 41 -11.77 2.08 1.19
C ASP A 41 -12.00 0.57 0.96
N ILE A 42 -10.92 -0.22 0.86
CA ILE A 42 -11.03 -1.69 0.73
C ILE A 42 -11.63 -2.30 2.00
N LYS A 43 -11.24 -1.86 3.20
CA LYS A 43 -11.81 -2.34 4.46
C LYS A 43 -13.31 -2.06 4.57
N GLU A 44 -13.74 -0.86 4.19
CA GLU A 44 -15.16 -0.49 4.20
C GLU A 44 -15.97 -1.42 3.29
N ARG A 45 -15.45 -1.73 2.10
CA ARG A 45 -16.08 -2.67 1.16
C ARG A 45 -16.09 -4.12 1.67
N ILE A 46 -15.04 -4.56 2.37
CA ILE A 46 -15.00 -5.88 3.02
C ILE A 46 -16.06 -5.94 4.12
N ALA A 47 -16.16 -4.92 4.97
CA ALA A 47 -17.14 -4.86 6.05
C ALA A 47 -18.59 -4.86 5.51
N TYR A 48 -18.82 -4.16 4.40
CA TYR A 48 -20.08 -4.23 3.67
C TYR A 48 -20.38 -5.66 3.21
N LEU A 49 -19.43 -6.31 2.52
CA LEU A 49 -19.58 -7.71 2.09
C LEU A 49 -19.83 -8.68 3.25
N GLU A 50 -19.19 -8.49 4.39
CA GLU A 50 -19.43 -9.32 5.57
C GLU A 50 -20.89 -9.26 6.02
N THR A 51 -21.48 -8.07 6.00
CA THR A 51 -22.90 -7.88 6.33
C THR A 51 -23.79 -8.61 5.33
N GLU A 52 -23.53 -8.46 4.02
CA GLU A 52 -24.32 -9.10 2.96
C GLU A 52 -24.16 -10.64 2.97
N ILE A 53 -22.97 -11.17 3.30
CA ILE A 53 -22.72 -12.62 3.43
C ILE A 53 -23.53 -13.23 4.58
N ASP A 54 -23.72 -12.49 5.67
CA ASP A 54 -24.48 -12.95 6.82
C ASP A 54 -25.98 -13.08 6.51
N GLU A 55 -26.49 -12.24 5.60
CA GLU A 55 -27.88 -12.26 5.14
C GLU A 55 -28.11 -13.21 3.95
N ALA A 56 -27.10 -13.42 3.12
CA ALA A 56 -27.18 -14.27 1.93
C ALA A 56 -27.20 -15.77 2.25
N THR A 57 -27.78 -16.55 1.33
CA THR A 57 -27.76 -18.03 1.38
C THR A 57 -27.45 -18.61 0.00
N GLY A 58 -27.07 -19.89 -0.04
CA GLY A 58 -26.87 -20.62 -1.29
C GLY A 58 -25.71 -20.10 -2.15
N GLU A 59 -25.96 -19.97 -3.45
CA GLU A 59 -24.98 -19.57 -4.46
C GLU A 59 -24.51 -18.13 -4.24
N VAL A 60 -25.43 -17.19 -3.98
CA VAL A 60 -25.12 -15.78 -3.70
C VAL A 60 -24.12 -15.65 -2.54
N LYS A 61 -24.33 -16.38 -1.43
CA LYS A 61 -23.40 -16.37 -0.29
C LYS A 61 -21.99 -16.82 -0.72
N THR A 62 -21.90 -17.86 -1.54
CA THR A 62 -20.62 -18.40 -2.02
C THR A 62 -19.88 -17.37 -2.88
N GLU A 63 -20.59 -16.70 -3.78
CA GLU A 63 -20.00 -15.67 -4.64
C GLU A 63 -19.56 -14.43 -3.86
N LEU A 64 -20.34 -14.01 -2.85
CA LEU A 64 -19.95 -12.91 -1.96
C LEU A 64 -18.69 -13.27 -1.12
N GLU A 65 -18.58 -14.51 -0.65
CA GLU A 65 -17.37 -14.99 0.04
C GLU A 65 -16.13 -14.99 -0.88
N GLU A 66 -16.29 -15.32 -2.16
CA GLU A 66 -15.22 -15.22 -3.16
C GLU A 66 -14.83 -13.76 -3.42
N ALA A 67 -15.81 -12.87 -3.58
CA ALA A 67 -15.57 -11.44 -3.71
C ALA A 67 -14.80 -10.88 -2.50
N LYS A 68 -15.17 -11.29 -1.28
CA LYS A 68 -14.46 -10.92 -0.05
C LYS A 68 -13.01 -11.39 -0.06
N LYS A 69 -12.73 -12.63 -0.48
CA LYS A 69 -11.34 -13.14 -0.60
C LYS A 69 -10.50 -12.27 -1.55
N VAL A 70 -11.06 -11.90 -2.70
CA VAL A 70 -10.38 -11.01 -3.66
C VAL A 70 -10.06 -9.66 -3.03
N LEU A 71 -11.00 -9.05 -2.30
CA LEU A 71 -10.76 -7.77 -1.62
C LEU A 71 -9.69 -7.89 -0.52
N ILE A 72 -9.67 -8.98 0.25
CA ILE A 72 -8.62 -9.24 1.26
C ILE A 72 -7.24 -9.36 0.59
N GLU A 73 -7.15 -10.04 -0.55
CA GLU A 73 -5.89 -10.11 -1.31
C GLU A 73 -5.43 -8.71 -1.75
N GLN A 74 -6.34 -7.88 -2.26
CA GLN A 74 -6.02 -6.51 -2.63
C GLN A 74 -5.57 -5.67 -1.43
N GLN A 75 -6.24 -5.83 -0.28
CA GLN A 75 -5.87 -5.17 0.97
C GLN A 75 -4.44 -5.54 1.39
N ASN A 76 -4.10 -6.82 1.34
CA ASN A 76 -2.77 -7.30 1.69
C ASN A 76 -1.69 -6.72 0.77
N LEU A 77 -1.99 -6.55 -0.52
CA LEU A 77 -1.08 -5.88 -1.45
C LEU A 77 -0.87 -4.41 -1.08
N VAL A 78 -1.92 -3.65 -0.72
CA VAL A 78 -1.76 -2.26 -0.25
C VAL A 78 -0.88 -2.19 1.00
N VAL A 79 -1.13 -3.06 1.98
CA VAL A 79 -0.34 -3.11 3.22
C VAL A 79 1.13 -3.43 2.93
N LYS A 80 1.38 -4.35 1.98
CA LYS A 80 2.73 -4.66 1.51
C LYS A 80 3.40 -3.43 0.90
N GLU A 81 2.74 -2.72 -0.01
CA GLU A 81 3.26 -1.51 -0.65
C GLU A 81 3.57 -0.40 0.37
N ILE A 82 2.73 -0.21 1.39
CA ILE A 82 2.99 0.74 2.49
C ILE A 82 4.30 0.39 3.20
N ASN A 83 4.53 -0.88 3.51
CA ASN A 83 5.76 -1.32 4.19
C ASN A 83 6.98 -1.16 3.28
N GLU A 84 6.87 -1.50 1.99
CA GLU A 84 7.98 -1.33 1.04
C GLU A 84 8.34 0.16 0.83
N ILE A 85 7.35 1.05 0.76
CA ILE A 85 7.57 2.50 0.72
C ILE A 85 8.20 3.02 2.00
N ARG A 86 7.82 2.47 3.16
CA ARG A 86 8.44 2.84 4.44
C ARG A 86 9.92 2.50 4.46
N ASP A 87 10.26 1.30 4.02
CA ASP A 87 11.59 0.71 4.19
C ASP A 87 12.57 1.05 3.05
N CYS A 88 12.11 1.55 1.89
CA CYS A 88 13.01 1.84 0.77
C CYS A 88 14.02 2.96 1.06
N CYS A 89 15.23 2.89 0.50
CA CYS A 89 16.19 3.98 0.61
C CYS A 89 16.05 4.99 -0.55
N ILE A 90 16.83 6.07 -0.52
CA ILE A 90 16.73 7.15 -1.52
C ILE A 90 17.14 6.67 -2.91
N GLU A 91 18.08 5.72 -2.98
CA GLU A 91 18.61 5.16 -4.21
C GLU A 91 17.57 4.31 -4.96
N GLU A 92 16.60 3.74 -4.25
CA GLU A 92 15.56 2.87 -4.80
C GLU A 92 14.21 3.60 -4.95
N TRP A 93 14.13 4.86 -4.55
CA TRP A 93 12.88 5.60 -4.42
C TRP A 93 12.09 5.67 -5.73
N ASP A 94 12.76 6.05 -6.83
CA ASP A 94 12.11 6.25 -8.13
C ASP A 94 11.57 4.94 -8.71
N ASP A 95 12.32 3.85 -8.59
CA ASP A 95 11.85 2.53 -9.03
C ASP A 95 10.69 2.05 -8.15
N ARG A 96 10.79 2.24 -6.83
CA ARG A 96 9.75 1.84 -5.88
C ARG A 96 8.44 2.57 -6.14
N ILE A 97 8.47 3.90 -6.31
CA ILE A 97 7.24 4.68 -6.51
C ILE A 97 6.56 4.35 -7.85
N ASN A 98 7.33 4.02 -8.89
CA ASN A 98 6.79 3.56 -10.16
C ASN A 98 6.08 2.22 -10.02
N GLN A 99 6.70 1.25 -9.34
CA GLN A 99 6.11 -0.06 -9.05
C GLN A 99 4.83 0.08 -8.21
N THR A 100 4.90 0.84 -7.10
CA THR A 100 3.74 1.10 -6.23
C THR A 100 2.60 1.76 -6.99
N SER A 101 2.88 2.70 -7.89
CA SER A 101 1.85 3.37 -8.70
C SER A 101 1.13 2.39 -9.64
N GLU A 102 1.87 1.46 -10.24
CA GLU A 102 1.30 0.41 -11.08
C GLU A 102 0.46 -0.57 -10.25
N THR A 103 1.02 -1.07 -9.14
CA THR A 103 0.32 -1.97 -8.21
C THR A 103 -1.01 -1.35 -7.76
N ILE A 104 -1.00 -0.07 -7.35
CA ILE A 104 -2.21 0.61 -6.88
C ILE A 104 -3.24 0.80 -7.99
N ARG A 105 -2.82 1.04 -9.23
CA ARG A 105 -3.73 1.08 -10.37
C ARG A 105 -4.43 -0.26 -10.57
N GLN A 106 -3.70 -1.36 -10.46
CA GLN A 106 -4.26 -2.72 -10.57
C GLN A 106 -5.21 -3.03 -9.41
N ILE A 107 -4.81 -2.69 -8.17
CA ILE A 107 -5.65 -2.84 -6.97
C ILE A 107 -6.97 -2.10 -7.13
N ARG A 108 -6.95 -0.83 -7.56
CA ARG A 108 -8.17 -0.04 -7.78
C ARG A 108 -9.05 -0.63 -8.86
N ALA A 109 -8.45 -1.08 -9.97
CA ALA A 109 -9.20 -1.74 -11.03
C ALA A 109 -9.89 -3.02 -10.53
N LYS A 110 -9.17 -3.87 -9.80
CA LYS A 110 -9.71 -5.12 -9.27
C LYS A 110 -10.78 -4.89 -8.21
N THR A 111 -10.53 -3.95 -7.29
CA THR A 111 -11.50 -3.57 -6.25
C THR A 111 -12.80 -3.07 -6.87
N ASN A 112 -12.72 -2.23 -7.91
CA ASN A 112 -13.91 -1.72 -8.61
C ASN A 112 -14.62 -2.81 -9.43
N GLU A 113 -13.88 -3.69 -10.09
CA GLU A 113 -14.45 -4.86 -10.78
C GLU A 113 -15.22 -5.74 -9.79
N THR A 114 -14.62 -6.04 -8.63
CA THR A 114 -15.26 -6.84 -7.58
C THR A 114 -16.49 -6.14 -7.03
N SER A 115 -16.41 -4.84 -6.70
CA SER A 115 -17.59 -4.08 -6.23
C SER A 115 -18.72 -4.02 -7.25
N LYS A 116 -18.38 -4.00 -8.55
CA LYS A 116 -19.39 -4.06 -9.60
C LYS A 116 -20.10 -5.41 -9.62
N LYS A 117 -19.35 -6.52 -9.57
CA LYS A 117 -19.92 -7.88 -9.52
C LYS A 117 -20.81 -8.07 -8.30
N VAL A 118 -20.37 -7.61 -7.14
CA VAL A 118 -21.17 -7.68 -5.90
C VAL A 118 -22.49 -6.95 -6.05
N ARG A 119 -22.49 -5.75 -6.66
CA ARG A 119 -23.74 -5.02 -6.92
C ARG A 119 -24.66 -5.79 -7.87
N GLU A 120 -24.11 -6.32 -8.96
CA GLU A 120 -24.88 -7.14 -9.92
C GLU A 120 -25.50 -8.37 -9.23
N LEU A 121 -24.78 -9.00 -8.29
CA LEU A 121 -25.26 -10.17 -7.53
C LEU A 121 -26.35 -9.87 -6.51
N LEU A 122 -26.36 -8.65 -5.95
CA LEU A 122 -27.34 -8.26 -4.93
C LEU A 122 -28.58 -7.59 -5.52
N ASP A 123 -28.49 -7.09 -6.75
CA ASP A 123 -29.61 -6.47 -7.47
C ASP A 123 -30.49 -7.50 -8.23
N ASP A 124 -30.03 -8.76 -8.38
CA ASP A 124 -30.74 -9.90 -9.02
C ASP A 124 -31.60 -10.72 -8.01
#